data_AF-A0A7W1FWW4-F1
#
_entry.id   AF-A0A7W1FWW4-F1
#
_cell.length_a   1.000
_cell.length_b   1.000
_cell.length_c   1.000
_cell.angle_alpha   90.00
_cell.angle_beta   90.00
_cell.angle_gamma   90.00
#
_symmetry.space_group_name_H-M   'P 1'
#
loop_
_entity.id
_entity.type
_entity.pdbx_description
1 polymer ?
#
loop_
_entity_poly.entity_id
_entity_poly.type
_entity_poly.pdbx_seq_one_letter_code
_entity_poly.pdbx_strand_id
1 'polypeptide(L)'
;MVGTILSTEQQGAIVGSLSILLLSAIGGVWVPTYVMPEVMREISVVSPLNWSLNGFYELFLRGGDTTSILPHAIKLISFFILTMIIALLVNRIKRKI
;
A
#
# COMPACT_ATOMS: atom_id res chain seq x y z
N MET A 1 -5.36 -10.69 0.79
CA MET A 1 -4.28 -11.28 -0.04
C MET A 1 -3.24 -12.03 0.79
N VAL A 2 -2.51 -11.38 1.70
CA VAL A 2 -1.41 -12.05 2.44
C VAL A 2 -1.90 -13.30 3.18
N GLY A 3 -2.98 -13.19 3.96
CA GLY A 3 -3.56 -14.35 4.66
C GLY A 3 -4.01 -15.49 3.76
N THR A 4 -4.46 -15.22 2.52
CA THR A 4 -4.89 -16.28 1.59
C THR A 4 -3.72 -17.07 1.01
N ILE A 5 -2.53 -16.47 0.96
CA ILE A 5 -1.31 -17.12 0.47
C ILE A 5 -0.73 -18.07 1.53
N LEU A 6 -0.79 -17.67 2.80
CA LEU A 6 -0.15 -18.37 3.90
C LEU A 6 -0.97 -19.57 4.38
N SER A 7 -0.31 -20.46 5.12
CA SER A 7 -0.90 -21.75 5.51
C SER A 7 -1.57 -21.70 6.89
N THR A 8 -1.18 -20.74 7.74
CA THR A 8 -1.76 -20.58 9.08
C THR A 8 -2.17 -19.14 9.33
N GLU A 9 -3.20 -18.96 10.17
CA GLU A 9 -3.68 -17.65 10.62
C GLU A 9 -2.55 -16.82 11.27
N GLN A 10 -1.76 -17.45 12.13
CA GLN A 10 -0.65 -16.78 12.82
C GLN A 10 0.44 -16.31 11.85
N GLN A 11 0.79 -17.12 10.84
CA GLN A 11 1.72 -16.71 9.79
C GLN A 11 1.13 -15.54 8.99
N GLY A 12 -0.18 -15.61 8.67
CA GLY A 12 -0.98 -14.54 8.06
C GLY A 12 -0.81 -13.20 8.77
N ALA A 13 -1.06 -13.20 10.08
CA ALA A 13 -0.97 -12.01 10.92
C ALA A 13 0.45 -11.44 10.97
N ILE A 14 1.47 -12.29 11.18
CA ILE A 14 2.87 -11.86 11.30
C ILE A 14 3.39 -11.28 9.98
N VAL A 15 3.17 -11.98 8.86
CA VAL A 15 3.66 -11.49 7.56
C VAL A 15 2.87 -10.26 7.13
N GLY A 16 1.58 -10.19 7.44
CA GLY A 16 0.75 -9.02 7.19
C GLY A 16 1.29 -7.76 7.90
N SER A 17 1.59 -7.87 9.20
CA SER A 17 2.13 -6.75 9.97
C SER A 17 3.53 -6.34 9.52
N LEU A 18 4.42 -7.31 9.24
CA LEU A 18 5.76 -7.03 8.70
C LEU A 18 5.69 -6.36 7.32
N SER A 19 4.75 -6.75 6.47
CA SER A 19 4.55 -6.12 5.15
C SER A 19 4.18 -4.64 5.30
N ILE A 20 3.26 -4.31 6.22
CA ILE A 20 2.89 -2.92 6.49
C ILE A 20 4.07 -2.13 7.03
N LEU A 21 4.86 -2.72 7.94
CA LEU A 21 6.06 -2.09 8.50
C LEU A 21 7.11 -1.77 7.42
N LEU A 22 7.40 -2.70 6.52
CA LEU A 22 8.33 -2.46 5.41
C LEU A 22 7.82 -1.39 4.45
N LEU A 23 6.53 -1.46 4.10
CA LEU A 23 5.89 -0.47 3.25
C LEU A 23 5.88 0.92 3.90
N SER A 24 5.81 1.02 5.24
CA SER A 24 5.76 2.30 5.96
C SER A 24 7.12 2.98 6.04
N ALA A 25 8.18 2.18 6.18
CA ALA A 25 9.56 2.64 6.11
C ALA A 25 9.88 3.23 4.72
N ILE A 26 9.41 2.58 3.65
CA ILE A 26 9.63 3.01 2.26
C ILE A 26 8.65 4.12 1.86
N GLY A 27 7.40 4.05 2.31
CA GLY A 27 6.30 4.90 1.85
C GLY A 27 6.32 6.33 2.38
N GLY A 28 7.25 6.66 3.28
CA GLY A 28 7.39 8.01 3.82
C GLY A 28 6.70 8.24 5.17
N VAL A 29 6.16 7.19 5.80
CA VAL A 29 5.42 7.29 7.07
C VAL A 29 6.37 7.53 8.25
N TRP A 30 7.53 6.86 8.25
CA TRP A 30 8.54 7.03 9.30
C TRP A 30 9.52 8.16 8.99
N VAL A 31 10.07 8.15 7.77
CA VAL A 31 11.02 9.16 7.29
C VAL A 31 10.35 9.88 6.12
N PRO A 32 10.20 11.22 6.14
CA PRO A 32 9.54 11.91 5.04
C PRO A 32 10.28 11.73 3.70
N THR A 33 9.55 11.57 2.61
CA THR A 33 10.15 11.28 1.29
C THR A 33 11.03 12.39 0.73
N TYR A 34 10.85 13.63 1.18
CA TYR A 34 11.66 14.76 0.75
C TYR A 34 13.06 14.81 1.41
N VAL A 35 13.29 14.05 2.49
CA VAL A 35 14.62 13.89 3.10
C VAL A 35 15.30 12.58 2.73
N MET A 36 14.62 11.71 1.97
CA MET A 36 15.16 10.42 1.57
C MET A 36 16.24 10.58 0.47
N PRO A 37 17.26 9.69 0.45
CA PRO A 37 18.16 9.55 -0.69
C PRO A 37 17.40 9.24 -1.99
N GLU A 38 17.98 9.58 -3.14
CA GLU A 38 17.35 9.51 -4.47
C GLU A 38 16.70 8.15 -4.75
N VAL A 39 17.45 7.06 -4.56
CA VAL A 39 16.97 5.69 -4.78
C VAL A 39 15.74 5.36 -3.92
N MET A 40 15.76 5.72 -2.64
CA MET A 40 14.63 5.46 -1.75
C MET A 40 13.41 6.30 -2.13
N ARG A 41 13.64 7.55 -2.54
CA ARG A 41 12.57 8.44 -3.00
C ARG A 41 11.89 7.87 -4.24
N GLU A 42 12.64 7.36 -5.21
CA GLU A 42 12.06 6.74 -6.41
C GLU A 42 11.21 5.51 -6.09
N ILE A 43 11.69 4.64 -5.20
CA ILE A 43 10.95 3.45 -4.77
C ILE A 43 9.69 3.87 -3.97
N SER A 44 9.75 4.95 -3.20
CA SER A 44 8.59 5.41 -2.41
C SER A 44 7.38 5.74 -3.28
N VAL A 45 7.58 6.19 -4.53
CA VAL A 45 6.50 6.61 -5.44
C VAL A 45 5.57 5.45 -5.83
N VAL A 46 6.02 4.20 -5.75
CA VAL A 46 5.17 3.03 -6.03
C VAL A 46 4.48 2.47 -4.79
N SER A 47 4.79 3.00 -3.59
CA SER A 47 4.20 2.51 -2.34
C SER A 47 2.77 3.01 -2.16
N PRO A 48 1.79 2.15 -1.86
CA PRO A 48 0.42 2.59 -1.57
C PRO A 48 0.34 3.49 -0.33
N LEU A 49 1.24 3.31 0.64
CA LEU A 49 1.30 4.20 1.81
C LEU A 49 1.77 5.60 1.43
N ASN A 50 2.64 5.73 0.43
CA ASN A 50 3.07 7.03 -0.09
C ASN A 50 1.93 7.77 -0.79
N TRP A 51 1.09 7.07 -1.56
CA TRP A 51 -0.07 7.68 -2.19
C TRP A 51 -1.06 8.20 -1.16
N SER A 52 -1.30 7.44 -0.09
CA SER A 52 -2.15 7.86 1.01
C SER A 52 -1.61 9.11 1.72
N LEU A 53 -0.30 9.15 2.02
CA LEU A 53 0.30 10.31 2.67
C LEU A 53 0.26 11.56 1.81
N ASN A 54 0.57 11.43 0.52
CA ASN A 54 0.51 12.57 -0.40
C ASN A 54 -0.90 13.12 -0.53
N GLY A 55 -1.93 12.25 -0.67
CA GLY A 55 -3.32 12.69 -0.67
C GLY A 55 -3.73 13.39 0.63
N PHE A 56 -3.27 12.89 1.79
CA PHE A 56 -3.48 13.55 3.07
C PHE A 56 -2.83 14.95 3.11
N TYR A 57 -1.57 15.06 2.71
CA TYR A 57 -0.87 16.34 2.66
C TYR A 57 -1.53 17.31 1.69
N GLU A 58 -2.00 16.83 0.55
CA GLU A 58 -2.63 17.66 -0.46
C GLU A 58 -3.94 18.27 0.04
N LEU A 59 -4.80 17.44 0.68
CA LEU A 59 -6.08 17.89 1.22
C LEU A 59 -5.94 18.80 2.44
N PHE A 60 -5.02 18.49 3.36
CA PHE A 60 -4.98 19.16 4.66
C PHE A 60 -3.88 20.22 4.77
N LEU A 61 -2.77 20.09 4.05
CA LEU A 61 -1.58 20.92 4.26
C LEU A 61 -1.20 21.79 3.06
N ARG A 62 -1.66 21.46 1.85
CA ARG A 62 -1.29 22.17 0.61
C ARG A 62 -2.43 22.99 0.02
N GLY A 63 -3.57 23.08 0.71
CA GLY A 63 -4.74 23.83 0.26
C GLY A 63 -5.42 23.22 -0.97
N GLY A 64 -5.24 21.92 -1.21
CA GLY A 64 -5.96 21.19 -2.24
C GLY A 64 -7.43 20.99 -1.89
N ASP A 65 -8.24 20.67 -2.89
CA ASP A 65 -9.66 20.40 -2.74
C ASP A 65 -9.94 18.89 -2.84
N THR A 66 -11.21 18.50 -2.85
CA THR A 66 -11.57 17.08 -3.00
C THR A 66 -11.20 16.51 -4.37
N THR A 67 -11.00 17.36 -5.39
CA THR A 67 -10.62 16.93 -6.73
C THR A 67 -9.13 16.64 -6.84
N SER A 68 -8.29 17.33 -6.08
CA SER A 68 -6.84 17.12 -6.10
C SER A 68 -6.42 15.74 -5.56
N ILE A 69 -7.21 15.14 -4.66
CA ILE A 69 -6.93 13.81 -4.11
C ILE A 69 -7.40 12.64 -5.00
N LEU A 70 -8.21 12.89 -6.03
CA LEU A 70 -8.77 11.84 -6.89
C LEU A 70 -7.70 10.91 -7.48
N PRO A 71 -6.58 11.42 -8.02
CA PRO A 71 -5.50 10.58 -8.54
C PRO A 71 -4.94 9.63 -7.47
N HIS A 72 -4.78 10.09 -6.23
CA HIS A 72 -4.31 9.28 -5.10
C HIS A 72 -5.35 8.22 -4.70
N ALA A 73 -6.62 8.61 -4.62
CA ALA A 73 -7.72 7.71 -4.33
C ALA A 73 -7.87 6.60 -5.39
N ILE A 74 -7.76 6.95 -6.68
CA ILE A 74 -7.83 5.98 -7.79
C ILE A 74 -6.69 4.97 -7.72
N LYS A 75 -5.46 5.40 -7.39
CA LYS A 75 -4.32 4.48 -7.20
C LYS A 75 -4.56 3.52 -6.05
N LEU A 76 -5.09 4.01 -4.93
CA LEU A 76 -5.44 3.19 -3.77
C LEU A 76 -6.56 2.18 -4.07
N ILE A 77 -7.61 2.60 -4.77
CA ILE A 77 -8.69 1.72 -5.22
C ILE A 77 -8.16 0.67 -6.19
N SER A 78 -7.29 1.06 -7.12
CA SER A 78 -6.62 0.13 -8.04
C SER A 78 -5.79 -0.92 -7.30
N PHE A 79 -5.06 -0.50 -6.26
CA PHE A 79 -4.31 -1.41 -5.39
C PHE A 79 -5.21 -2.36 -4.60
N PHE A 80 -6.34 -1.86 -4.09
CA PHE A 80 -7.37 -2.70 -3.46
C PHE A 80 -7.91 -3.75 -4.43
N ILE A 81 -8.31 -3.35 -5.64
CA ILE A 81 -8.83 -4.26 -6.66
C ILE A 81 -7.76 -5.31 -7.02
N LEU A 82 -6.51 -4.90 -7.22
CA LEU A 82 -5.40 -5.81 -7.52
C LEU A 82 -5.20 -6.85 -6.41
N THR A 83 -5.09 -6.42 -5.15
CA THR A 83 -4.90 -7.33 -4.02
C THR A 83 -6.10 -8.24 -3.78
N MET A 84 -7.32 -7.76 -4.08
CA MET A 84 -8.55 -8.55 -4.04
C MET A 84 -8.55 -9.63 -5.13
N ILE A 85 -8.19 -9.28 -6.38
CA ILE A 85 -8.08 -10.23 -7.49
C ILE A 85 -7.06 -11.32 -7.15
N ILE A 86 -5.88 -10.95 -6.65
CA ILE A 86 -4.85 -11.93 -6.26
C ILE A 86 -5.39 -12.86 -5.17
N ALA A 87 -6.08 -12.32 -4.15
CA ALA A 87 -6.67 -13.13 -3.10
C ALA A 87 -7.70 -14.15 -3.64
N LEU A 88 -8.55 -13.71 -4.58
CA LEU A 88 -9.55 -14.57 -5.22
C LEU A 88 -8.91 -15.67 -6.07
N LEU A 89 -7.89 -15.34 -6.87
CA LEU A 89 -7.16 -16.29 -7.71
C LEU A 89 -6.46 -17.36 -6.86
N VAL A 90 -5.74 -16.95 -5.82
CA VAL A 90 -5.06 -17.87 -4.90
C VAL A 90 -6.05 -18.81 -4.22
N ASN A 91 -7.18 -18.28 -3.74
CA ASN A 91 -8.22 -19.10 -3.11
C ASN A 91 -8.85 -20.09 -4.09
N ARG A 92 -9.08 -19.70 -5.35
CA ARG A 92 -9.58 -20.60 -6.39
C ARG A 92 -8.60 -21.73 -6.72
N ILE A 93 -7.30 -21.44 -6.77
CA ILE A 93 -6.26 -22.46 -7.02
C ILE A 93 -6.20 -23.45 -5.85
N LYS A 94 -6.16 -22.95 -4.60
CA LYS A 94 -6.13 -23.81 -3.40
C LYS A 94 -7.36 -24.70 -3.25
N ARG A 95 -8.53 -24.28 -3.75
CA ARG A 95 -9.76 -25.09 -3.73
C ARG A 95 -9.82 -26.19 -4.79
N LYS A 96 -8.99 -26.11 -5.84
CA LYS A 96 -8.95 -27.10 -6.94
C LYS A 96 -7.93 -28.22 -6.71
N ILE A 97 -6.99 -28.01 -5.78
CA ILE A 97 -5.99 -28.99 -5.33
C ILE A 97 -6.58 -29.72 -4.13
#